data_AF-A0A3R9XUU6-F1
#
_entry.id   AF-A0A3R9XUU6-F1
#
_cell.length_a   1.000
_cell.length_b   1.000
_cell.length_c   1.000
_cell.angle_alpha   90.00
_cell.angle_beta   90.00
_cell.angle_gamma   90.00
#
_symmetry.space_group_name_H-M   'P 1'
#
loop_
_entity.id
_entity.type
_entity.pdbx_description
1 polymer ?
#
loop_
_entity_poly.entity_id
_entity_poly.type
_entity_poly.pdbx_seq_one_letter_code
_entity_poly.pdbx_strand_id
1 'polypeptide(L)' 'MRVTGTLDDGAAYDVEVTGREDRPVTGSRRVRALVDQYSGRPVLLGPLGPRRALTGADTAAVVALLRQHTVVVDVRP' A
#
# COMPACT_ATOMS: atom_id res chain seq x y z
N MET A 1 -4.78 -8.79 5.62
CA MET A 1 -4.17 -9.00 4.29
C MET A 1 -2.68 -8.70 4.36
N ARG A 2 -1.83 -9.66 3.96
CA ARG A 2 -0.37 -9.56 4.03
C ARG A 2 0.21 -9.30 2.64
N VAL A 3 1.20 -8.41 2.54
CA VAL A 3 1.84 -8.00 1.29
C VAL A 3 3.34 -8.09 1.44
N THR A 4 3.99 -8.78 0.52
CA THR A 4 5.45 -8.88 0.46
C THR A 4 5.96 -8.26 -0.83
N GLY A 5 7.08 -7.54 -0.77
CA GLY A 5 7.65 -6.86 -1.93
C GLY A 5 9.01 -6.24 -1.66
N THR A 6 9.46 -5.39 -2.58
CA THR A 6 10.70 -4.61 -2.44
C THR A 6 10.45 -3.13 -2.72
N LEU A 7 11.11 -2.26 -1.96
CA LEU A 7 11.14 -0.82 -2.22
C LEU A 7 12.00 -0.50 -3.45
N ASP A 8 12.00 0.76 -3.88
CA ASP A 8 12.79 1.30 -4.99
C ASP A 8 14.31 1.14 -4.79
N ASP A 9 14.77 1.19 -3.56
CA ASP A 9 16.15 0.92 -3.15
C ASP A 9 16.50 -0.58 -3.04
N GLY A 10 15.57 -1.46 -3.37
CA GLY A 10 15.73 -2.92 -3.31
C GLY A 10 15.52 -3.53 -1.93
N ALA A 11 15.21 -2.75 -0.90
CA ALA A 11 14.94 -3.29 0.44
C ALA A 11 13.62 -4.09 0.45
N ALA A 12 13.70 -5.36 0.87
CA ALA A 12 12.53 -6.20 1.03
C ALA A 12 11.62 -5.72 2.17
N TYR A 13 10.32 -5.89 2.00
CA TYR A 13 9.33 -5.67 3.06
C TYR A 13 8.32 -6.81 3.10
N ASP A 14 7.79 -7.03 4.30
CA ASP A 14 6.65 -7.89 4.57
C ASP A 14 5.74 -7.14 5.54
N VAL A 15 4.53 -6.81 5.09
CA VAL A 15 3.63 -5.92 5.81
C VAL A 15 2.23 -6.48 5.89
N GLU A 16 1.52 -6.10 6.93
CA GLU A 16 0.08 -6.33 7.04
C GLU A 16 -0.67 -5.03 6.71
N VAL A 17 -1.57 -5.09 5.74
CA VAL A 17 -2.56 -4.06 5.45
C VAL A 17 -3.79 -4.36 6.31
N THR A 18 -4.11 -3.43 7.20
CA THR A 18 -5.01 -3.67 8.33
C THR A 18 -6.47 -3.27 8.06
N GLY A 19 -6.70 -2.36 7.10
CA GLY A 19 -8.01 -1.73 6.88
C GLY A 19 -8.42 -0.73 7.97
N ARG A 20 -7.45 -0.17 8.71
CA ARG A 20 -7.69 0.84 9.74
C ARG A 20 -7.13 2.19 9.33
N GLU A 21 -7.93 3.25 9.47
CA GLU A 21 -7.54 4.60 9.07
C GLU A 21 -6.33 5.14 9.84
N ASP A 22 -6.28 4.89 11.15
CA ASP A 22 -5.22 5.35 12.05
C ASP A 22 -3.93 4.50 11.96
N ARG A 23 -4.04 3.31 11.37
CA ARG A 23 -2.94 2.35 11.29
C ARG A 23 -3.05 1.49 10.02
N PRO A 24 -2.92 2.08 8.82
CA PRO A 24 -3.18 1.38 7.57
C PRO A 24 -2.28 0.17 7.32
N VAL A 25 -1.02 0.27 7.77
CA VAL A 25 0.02 -0.75 7.56
C VAL A 25 0.82 -1.00 8.83
N THR A 26 1.16 -2.26 9.10
CA THR A 26 2.14 -2.69 10.11
C THR A 26 3.26 -3.52 9.49
N GLY A 27 4.35 -3.77 10.23
CA GLY A 27 5.49 -4.58 9.75
C GLY A 27 6.63 -3.78 9.11
N SER A 28 6.37 -2.60 8.53
CA SER A 28 7.42 -1.72 8.00
C SER A 28 7.11 -0.24 8.21
N ARG A 29 8.03 0.48 8.86
CA ARG A 29 7.93 1.94 9.06
C ARG A 29 8.02 2.70 7.74
N ARG A 30 8.83 2.24 6.79
CA ARG A 30 9.01 2.90 5.48
C ARG A 30 7.75 2.76 4.63
N VAL A 31 7.16 1.57 4.60
CA VAL A 31 5.89 1.35 3.90
C VAL A 31 4.75 2.15 4.54
N ARG A 32 4.69 2.20 5.88
CA ARG A 32 3.72 3.06 6.56
C ARG A 32 3.90 4.54 6.19
N ALA A 33 5.13 5.05 6.22
CA ALA A 33 5.41 6.43 5.85
C ALA A 33 5.04 6.74 4.39
N LEU A 34 5.23 5.77 3.47
CA LEU A 34 4.78 5.89 2.09
C LEU A 34 3.25 6.02 2.00
N VAL A 35 2.50 5.19 2.73
CA VAL A 35 1.03 5.30 2.77
C VAL A 35 0.59 6.64 3.35
N ASP A 36 1.19 7.06 4.46
CA ASP A 36 0.87 8.34 5.12
C ASP A 36 1.17 9.53 4.19
N GLN A 37 2.27 9.49 3.42
CA GLN A 37 2.66 10.52 2.45
C GLN A 37 1.61 10.72 1.33
N TYR A 38 0.95 9.64 0.91
CA TYR A 38 -0.03 9.66 -0.18
C TYR A 38 -1.48 9.70 0.32
N SER A 39 -1.71 9.78 1.63
CA SER A 39 -3.06 9.79 2.21
C SER A 39 -3.90 10.93 1.62
N GLY A 40 -5.16 10.64 1.30
CA GLY A 40 -6.09 11.57 0.64
C GLY A 40 -5.83 11.82 -0.84
N ARG A 41 -4.70 11.37 -1.41
CA ARG A 41 -4.41 11.52 -2.85
C ARG A 41 -5.14 10.45 -3.66
N PRO A 42 -5.54 10.74 -4.90
CA PRO A 42 -6.14 9.74 -5.77
C PRO A 42 -5.11 8.69 -6.22
N VAL A 43 -5.46 7.42 -6.09
CA VAL A 43 -4.69 6.25 -6.49
C VAL A 43 -5.49 5.44 -7.52
N LEU A 44 -4.82 4.98 -8.58
CA LEU A 44 -5.41 4.10 -9.60
C LEU A 44 -5.49 2.65 -9.10
N LEU A 45 -6.69 2.07 -8.98
CA LEU A 45 -6.84 0.68 -8.52
C LEU A 45 -6.33 -0.39 -9.51
N GLY A 46 -6.01 0.02 -10.73
CA GLY A 46 -5.40 -0.80 -11.77
C GLY A 46 -5.01 0.05 -12.98
N PRO A 47 -4.35 -0.52 -14.00
CA PRO A 47 -3.85 0.25 -15.15
C PRO A 47 -4.92 1.10 -15.86
N LEU A 48 -6.14 0.57 -15.93
CA LEU A 48 -7.33 1.24 -16.48
C LEU A 48 -8.46 1.35 -15.45
N GLY A 49 -8.12 1.21 -14.16
CA GLY A 49 -9.09 1.17 -13.07
C GLY A 49 -9.56 2.56 -12.64
N PRO A 50 -10.63 2.63 -11.82
CA PRO A 50 -11.07 3.89 -11.24
C PRO A 50 -9.99 4.47 -10.32
N ARG A 51 -9.98 5.80 -10.22
CA ARG A 51 -9.22 6.51 -9.19
C ARG A 51 -10.04 6.54 -7.91
N ARG A 52 -9.42 6.22 -6.77
CA ARG A 52 -10.00 6.39 -5.43
C ARG A 52 -9.06 7.18 -4.56
N ALA A 53 -9.61 7.99 -3.65
CA ALA A 53 -8.80 8.60 -2.61
C ALA A 53 -8.17 7.49 -1.76
N LEU A 54 -6.87 7.61 -1.48
CA LEU A 54 -6.18 6.71 -0.58
C LEU A 54 -6.69 6.97 0.84
N THR A 55 -7.35 5.98 1.42
CA THR A 55 -7.72 5.94 2.84
C THR A 55 -7.12 4.69 3.47
N GLY A 56 -6.79 4.76 4.75
CA GLY A 56 -6.25 3.60 5.45
C GLY A 56 -7.27 2.47 5.61
N ALA A 57 -8.56 2.81 5.58
CA ALA A 57 -9.65 1.84 5.56
C ALA A 57 -9.82 1.09 4.22
N ASP A 58 -9.46 1.69 3.08
CA ASP A 58 -9.54 1.03 1.77
C ASP A 58 -8.26 0.22 1.50
N THR A 59 -8.30 -1.06 1.89
CA THR A 59 -7.17 -1.99 1.69
C THR A 59 -6.77 -2.14 0.23
N ALA A 60 -7.73 -2.05 -0.71
CA ALA A 60 -7.45 -2.14 -2.14
C ALA A 60 -6.69 -0.91 -2.64
N ALA A 61 -7.05 0.28 -2.13
CA ALA A 61 -6.31 1.52 -2.42
C ALA A 61 -4.87 1.47 -1.89
N VAL A 62 -4.67 0.93 -0.67
CA VAL A 62 -3.33 0.74 -0.11
C VAL A 62 -2.49 -0.22 -0.96
N VAL A 63 -3.05 -1.36 -1.39
CA VAL A 63 -2.34 -2.29 -2.29
C VAL A 63 -2.00 -1.65 -3.63
N ALA A 64 -2.96 -0.90 -4.20
CA ALA A 64 -2.76 -0.21 -5.46
C ALA A 64 -1.63 0.82 -5.37
N LEU A 65 -1.52 1.54 -4.24
CA LEU A 65 -0.39 2.44 -3.98
C LEU A 65 0.93 1.67 -3.97
N LEU A 66 0.99 0.54 -3.25
CA LEU A 66 2.21 -0.27 -3.22
C LEU A 66 2.60 -0.73 -4.62
N ARG A 67 1.65 -1.22 -5.43
CA ARG A 67 1.94 -1.60 -6.84
C ARG A 67 2.44 -0.45 -7.71
N GLN A 68 2.11 0.80 -7.39
CA GLN A 68 2.54 1.97 -8.15
C GLN A 68 3.93 2.47 -7.75
N HIS A 69 4.31 2.30 -6.48
CA HIS A 69 5.53 2.89 -5.91
C HIS A 69 6.57 1.87 -5.46
N THR A 70 6.24 0.58 -5.46
CA THR A 70 7.10 -0.52 -5.05
C THR A 70 6.91 -1.71 -5.99
N VAL A 71 7.76 -2.73 -5.84
CA VAL A 71 7.58 -4.00 -6.52
C VAL A 71 6.89 -4.96 -5.56
N VAL A 72 5.59 -5.19 -5.78
CA VAL A 72 4.81 -6.17 -5.02
C VAL A 72 5.08 -7.57 -5.57
N VAL A 73 5.52 -8.49 -4.72
CA VAL A 73 5.86 -9.88 -5.08
C VAL A 73 4.74 -10.85 -4.71
N ASP A 74 4.10 -10.67 -3.55
CA ASP A 74 3.03 -11.55 -3.06
C ASP A 74 1.95 -10.74 -2.33
N VAL A 75 0.69 -11.16 -2.47
CA VAL A 75 -0.47 -10.62 -1.77
C VAL A 75 -1.31 -11.78 -1.27
N ARG A 76 -1.35 -11.95 0.07
CA ARG A 76 -2.13 -12.97 0.75
C ARG A 76 -3.32 -12.35 1.48
N PRO A 77 -4.57 -12.84 1.27
CA PRO A 77 -5.75 -12.34 1.96
C PRO A 77 -5.62 -12.43 3.49
#